data_AF-A0A1E7F6X3-F1
#
_entry.id   AF-A0A1E7F6X3-F1
#
_cell.length_a   1.000
_cell.length_b   1.000
_cell.length_c   1.000
_cell.angle_alpha   90.00
_cell.angle_beta   90.00
_cell.angle_gamma   90.00
#
_symmetry.space_group_name_H-M   'P 1'
#
loop_
_entity.id
_entity.type
_entity.pdbx_description
1 polymer ?
#
loop_
_entity_poly.entity_id
_entity_poly.type
_entity_poly.pdbx_seq_one_letter_code
_entity_poly.pdbx_strand_id
1 'polypeptide(L)'
;MMSRRIIYGAGTRSVGVAITSNTKSMSMTSITSSNKLKSIIGLIGSSIYNKSKNMNINMNMNMNMNYHKRQMRNYMSTFTTAGGGVQQRIKIPYVLQRGGTSKGIFFLYDDLPDCPKLRDIVIKDIFGSPDMRQIDGLGGADVLTSKVAIISKRRINNYNNNSNDNNNDDHNCTIVFADVDYLFGQVEFGSDDENSRVLYDVNCGNISAGVGPYAIEEGLIEVNDETVTATAATATNDDDDTTRYNYHQKVRIYNVNTNKIIVAEVPVQKVNIQQQSNKADTTTRASQHTTSRWIVIEDGTYQIDGVPGSSAYLPIDFSNCVGTLSTSNVQDTVIVDNHSYDVSLIDVANFVVHIDGRQLGLVGNESSIHIMNNIQLWNTVRKIRYEAAKLVLKEDDITLTRPFTSVVFPFLQHGQQHDEEAGGSLGGYESIRGDRIENENSDNNGNSGDATAPIDFRSFVLFCDHVHKVYPGTAGNATAAAALIDGTVVNDVMQFSSKDSSEQQHIDESTRITTTASRMTEISRRTRNKIVTIGHPSGRMSIRSEIEETITTVEKQTNIDNDTAADISIGATAAVTHTTTTTDCATSRKFTLKRSIIGRTSRRIAEGYVYLKPDTVRRLNNT
;
A
#
# COMPACT_ATOMS: atom_id res chain seq x y z
N MET A 1 48.78 -26.83 21.04
CA MET A 1 50.15 -26.92 20.46
C MET A 1 49.99 -26.71 18.95
N MET A 2 50.56 -25.76 18.22
CA MET A 2 51.51 -24.64 18.37
C MET A 2 50.94 -23.53 17.44
N SER A 3 50.58 -22.33 17.88
CA SER A 3 51.40 -21.12 18.13
C SER A 3 52.42 -20.76 17.04
N ARG A 4 52.17 -19.67 16.31
CA ARG A 4 53.21 -18.78 15.74
C ARG A 4 52.81 -17.32 15.91
N ARG A 5 53.49 -16.66 16.85
CA ARG A 5 53.70 -15.20 17.01
C ARG A 5 54.99 -14.82 16.27
N ILE A 6 55.04 -13.67 15.59
CA ILE A 6 56.23 -12.79 15.39
C ILE A 6 55.69 -11.35 15.18
N ILE A 7 55.70 -10.44 16.18
CA ILE A 7 56.72 -9.45 16.63
C ILE A 7 56.71 -8.11 15.85
N TYR A 8 56.56 -7.03 16.63
CA TYR A 8 56.64 -5.59 16.31
C TYR A 8 58.04 -5.13 15.88
N GLY A 9 58.10 -4.11 15.02
CA GLY A 9 59.30 -3.29 14.77
C GLY A 9 58.95 -1.80 14.68
N ALA A 10 59.39 -1.03 15.66
CA ALA A 10 59.36 0.43 15.69
C ALA A 10 60.52 1.02 14.87
N GLY A 11 60.29 2.14 14.19
CA GLY A 11 61.31 2.86 13.43
C GLY A 11 60.99 4.34 13.31
N THR A 12 61.48 5.12 14.27
CA THR A 12 61.55 6.59 14.26
C THR A 12 62.58 7.10 13.24
N ARG A 13 62.22 8.08 12.39
CA ARG A 13 63.17 9.10 11.89
C ARG A 13 62.48 10.45 11.73
N SER A 14 62.95 11.38 12.55
CA SER A 14 62.79 12.83 12.47
C SER A 14 63.87 13.42 11.57
N VAL A 15 63.50 14.37 10.70
CA VAL A 15 64.36 15.47 10.23
C VAL A 15 63.45 16.69 10.09
N GLY A 16 63.82 17.79 10.72
CA GLY A 16 63.06 19.04 10.73
C GLY A 16 63.73 20.19 9.99
N VAL A 17 62.87 21.17 9.66
CA VAL A 17 63.04 22.63 9.66
C VAL A 17 63.72 23.34 8.49
N ALA A 18 62.92 24.19 7.81
CA ALA A 18 63.17 25.61 7.49
C ALA A 18 61.83 26.27 7.10
N ILE A 19 61.10 26.96 7.99
CA ILE A 19 61.06 28.43 8.21
C ILE A 19 61.15 29.28 6.94
N THR A 20 60.03 29.91 6.54
CA THR A 20 59.97 31.36 6.30
C THR A 20 58.58 31.90 6.66
N SER A 21 58.61 33.02 7.37
CA SER A 21 57.51 33.79 7.96
C SER A 21 56.91 34.78 6.96
N ASN A 22 55.62 35.06 7.06
CA ASN A 22 55.13 36.43 6.96
C ASN A 22 53.79 36.62 7.69
N THR A 23 53.87 37.30 8.83
CA THR A 23 52.78 37.83 9.64
C THR A 23 52.42 39.25 9.20
N LYS A 24 51.12 39.57 9.14
CA LYS A 24 50.63 40.94 9.45
C LYS A 24 49.36 40.86 10.29
N SER A 25 49.48 41.37 11.51
CA SER A 25 48.43 41.67 12.48
C SER A 25 47.81 43.05 12.24
N MET A 26 46.57 43.27 12.68
CA MET A 26 46.06 44.48 13.38
C MET A 26 44.58 44.22 13.73
N SER A 27 44.18 44.07 14.99
CA SER A 27 43.98 45.08 16.06
C SER A 27 42.50 45.51 16.17
N MET A 28 41.87 45.14 17.30
CA MET A 28 40.58 45.66 17.77
C MET A 28 40.64 47.16 18.07
N THR A 29 39.54 47.86 17.80
CA THR A 29 39.20 49.12 18.49
C THR A 29 37.70 49.22 18.73
N SER A 30 37.35 49.56 19.96
CA SER A 30 36.04 49.87 20.51
C SER A 30 35.44 51.17 19.96
N ILE A 31 34.12 51.21 19.72
CA ILE A 31 33.34 52.45 19.75
C ILE A 31 32.02 52.21 20.48
N THR A 32 31.91 52.85 21.64
CA THR A 32 30.68 53.18 22.36
C THR A 32 29.97 54.36 21.71
N SER A 33 28.65 54.32 21.56
CA SER A 33 27.81 55.52 21.59
C SER A 33 26.36 55.20 21.96
N SER A 34 25.86 56.05 22.87
CA SER A 34 24.61 56.00 23.61
C SER A 34 23.47 56.80 22.95
N ASN A 35 22.24 56.53 23.44
CA ASN A 35 21.08 57.44 23.55
C ASN A 35 20.13 57.62 22.35
N LYS A 36 18.89 57.11 22.54
CA LYS A 36 17.53 57.66 22.27
C LYS A 36 16.58 56.45 22.23
N LEU A 37 15.43 56.32 22.89
CA LEU A 37 14.57 57.21 23.67
C LEU A 37 13.58 56.31 24.45
N LYS A 38 13.38 56.54 25.75
CA LYS A 38 12.26 56.02 26.56
C LYS A 38 11.22 57.16 26.74
N SER A 39 9.99 56.77 27.09
CA SER A 39 8.74 57.56 27.34
C SER A 39 7.87 57.69 26.09
N ILE A 40 6.63 57.20 26.11
CA ILE A 40 5.50 57.73 26.90
C ILE A 40 4.77 56.64 27.71
N ILE A 41 4.50 56.94 28.97
CA ILE A 41 3.62 56.24 29.92
C ILE A 41 2.34 57.06 30.07
N GLY A 42 1.19 56.37 30.07
CA GLY A 42 0.08 56.60 31.00
C GLY A 42 -1.01 57.62 30.61
N LEU A 43 -2.28 57.21 30.75
CA LEU A 43 -3.15 57.63 31.87
C LEU A 43 -4.59 57.10 31.72
N ILE A 44 -5.09 56.50 32.82
CA ILE A 44 -6.45 56.53 33.39
C ILE A 44 -7.58 55.84 32.58
N GLY A 45 -8.44 54.97 33.12
CA GLY A 45 -8.70 54.55 34.48
C GLY A 45 -10.16 54.07 34.62
N SER A 46 -10.33 52.87 35.17
CA SER A 46 -11.41 52.44 36.10
C SER A 46 -12.89 52.74 35.80
N SER A 47 -13.68 51.67 35.60
CA SER A 47 -15.00 51.54 36.25
C SER A 47 -15.45 50.07 36.38
N ILE A 48 -15.43 49.59 37.64
CA ILE A 48 -16.45 48.76 38.33
C ILE A 48 -16.64 47.27 37.94
N TYR A 49 -15.97 46.43 38.74
CA TYR A 49 -16.41 45.25 39.52
C TYR A 49 -17.85 44.66 39.37
N ASN A 50 -17.86 43.31 39.35
CA ASN A 50 -18.87 42.32 39.78
C ASN A 50 -20.11 41.98 38.91
N LYS A 51 -20.06 40.81 38.27
CA LYS A 51 -20.90 39.64 38.67
C LYS A 51 -20.47 38.34 37.96
N SER A 52 -20.39 37.28 38.76
CA SER A 52 -20.14 35.90 38.38
C SER A 52 -21.07 35.37 37.28
N LYS A 53 -20.53 34.58 36.34
CA LYS A 53 -21.09 33.27 35.98
C LYS A 53 -20.10 32.46 35.16
N ASN A 54 -19.60 31.40 35.79
CA ASN A 54 -19.26 30.09 35.24
C ASN A 54 -19.11 29.98 33.72
N MET A 55 -17.87 29.76 33.28
CA MET A 55 -17.61 28.75 32.26
C MET A 55 -16.22 28.16 32.52
N ASN A 56 -16.22 27.01 33.18
CA ASN A 56 -15.08 26.10 33.26
C ASN A 56 -14.80 25.55 31.85
N ILE A 57 -14.06 26.32 31.05
CA ILE A 57 -13.41 25.84 29.84
C ILE A 57 -12.02 25.34 30.27
N ASN A 58 -11.97 24.17 30.88
CA ASN A 58 -10.73 23.47 31.17
C ASN A 58 -11.11 22.04 31.56
N MET A 59 -10.99 21.09 30.63
CA MET A 59 -10.68 19.66 30.87
C MET A 59 -11.03 18.70 29.71
N ASN A 60 -11.39 19.17 28.51
CA ASN A 60 -11.44 18.32 27.30
C ASN A 60 -10.12 18.29 26.48
N MET A 61 -9.04 18.91 26.98
CA MET A 61 -7.78 19.04 26.24
C MET A 61 -6.77 17.89 26.42
N ASN A 62 -7.03 16.88 27.26
CA ASN A 62 -5.98 15.92 27.63
C ASN A 62 -5.72 14.78 26.63
N MET A 63 -6.63 14.46 25.69
CA MET A 63 -6.29 13.57 24.55
C MET A 63 -5.89 14.35 23.30
N ASN A 64 -6.49 15.53 23.08
CA ASN A 64 -6.12 16.43 21.99
C ASN A 64 -4.72 17.08 22.16
N MET A 65 -4.09 16.95 23.33
CA MET A 65 -2.74 17.48 23.58
C MET A 65 -1.60 16.64 23.01
N ASN A 66 -1.82 15.39 22.57
CA ASN A 66 -0.73 14.55 22.06
C ASN A 66 -0.23 15.00 20.68
N TYR A 67 -1.12 15.49 19.81
CA TYR A 67 -0.72 15.95 18.48
C TYR A 67 -0.04 17.34 18.50
N HIS A 68 -0.47 18.25 19.38
CA HIS A 68 0.06 19.63 19.42
C HIS A 68 1.30 19.85 20.30
N LYS A 69 1.82 18.80 20.97
CA LYS A 69 3.06 18.89 21.78
C LYS A 69 4.21 17.96 21.33
N ARG A 70 4.10 17.31 20.17
CA ARG A 70 5.17 16.49 19.57
C ARG A 70 5.89 17.18 18.40
N GLN A 71 5.98 18.51 18.41
CA GLN A 71 6.98 19.23 17.61
C GLN A 71 8.35 18.84 18.15
N MET A 72 9.22 18.21 17.35
CA MET A 72 10.63 17.84 17.66
C MET A 72 11.22 18.53 18.90
N ARG A 73 10.87 18.04 20.08
CA ARG A 73 11.79 18.04 21.20
C ARG A 73 12.41 16.68 21.14
N ASN A 74 13.43 16.56 20.29
CA ASN A 74 14.48 15.59 20.44
C ASN A 74 14.75 15.47 21.93
N TYR A 75 14.32 14.36 22.55
CA TYR A 75 14.73 14.05 23.90
C TYR A 75 16.17 13.55 23.81
N MET A 76 17.07 14.44 23.38
CA MET A 76 18.50 14.26 23.48
C MET A 76 18.78 14.14 24.97
N SER A 77 19.14 12.93 25.37
CA SER A 77 19.61 12.67 26.73
C SER A 77 21.11 12.46 26.67
N THR A 78 21.83 13.14 27.54
CA THR A 78 23.26 12.92 27.75
C THR A 78 23.43 12.07 29.00
N PHE A 79 24.31 11.08 28.93
CA PHE A 79 24.70 10.28 30.09
C PHE A 79 26.20 10.03 30.06
N THR A 80 26.78 9.92 31.24
CA THR A 80 28.20 9.64 31.43
C THR A 80 28.41 8.14 31.39
N THR A 81 29.25 7.68 30.47
CA THR A 81 29.67 6.28 30.39
C THR A 81 30.62 5.94 31.54
N ALA A 82 30.76 4.64 31.86
CA ALA A 82 31.64 4.17 32.93
C ALA A 82 33.12 4.60 32.76
N GLY A 83 33.53 4.99 31.55
CA GLY A 83 34.86 5.54 31.23
C GLY A 83 34.95 7.07 31.24
N GLY A 84 33.93 7.80 31.71
CA GLY A 84 33.95 9.27 31.82
C GLY A 84 33.60 10.04 30.55
N GLY A 85 33.31 9.35 29.43
CA GLY A 85 32.85 9.99 28.19
C GLY A 85 31.36 10.32 28.23
N VAL A 86 30.96 11.50 27.73
CA VAL A 86 29.56 11.90 27.56
C VAL A 86 29.03 11.31 26.26
N GLN A 87 27.96 10.51 26.34
CA GLN A 87 27.29 9.94 25.17
C GLN A 87 25.90 10.55 25.02
N GLN A 88 25.57 10.99 23.80
CA GLN A 88 24.23 11.46 23.45
C GLN A 88 23.38 10.29 22.97
N ARG A 89 22.15 10.18 23.49
CA ARG A 89 21.11 9.28 22.99
C ARG A 89 19.95 10.11 22.44
N ILE A 90 19.62 9.88 21.18
CA ILE A 90 18.37 10.34 20.57
C ILE A 90 17.37 9.21 20.71
N LYS A 91 16.20 9.50 21.29
CA LYS A 91 15.07 8.57 21.35
C LYS A 91 13.94 9.07 20.45
N ILE A 92 13.36 8.17 19.66
CA ILE A 92 12.29 8.48 18.70
C ILE A 92 11.06 7.63 19.06
N PRO A 93 9.87 8.21 19.23
CA PRO A 93 8.64 7.45 19.44
C PRO A 93 8.38 6.50 18.26
N TYR A 94 7.89 5.30 18.54
CA TYR A 94 7.47 4.38 17.49
C TYR A 94 6.28 3.54 17.92
N VAL A 95 5.57 3.02 16.93
CA VAL A 95 4.62 1.92 17.10
C VAL A 95 5.02 0.78 16.19
N LEU A 96 5.16 -0.43 16.73
CA LEU A 96 5.23 -1.64 15.94
C LEU A 96 3.81 -2.17 15.75
N GLN A 97 3.39 -2.29 14.49
CA GLN A 97 2.02 -2.65 14.15
C GLN A 97 1.98 -3.79 13.13
N ARG A 98 1.04 -4.72 13.33
CA ARG A 98 0.65 -5.67 12.30
C ARG A 98 -0.42 -5.04 11.43
N GLY A 99 -0.19 -4.96 10.12
CA GLY A 99 -1.19 -4.61 9.12
C GLY A 99 -1.32 -5.76 8.14
N GLY A 100 -2.49 -6.42 8.12
CA GLY A 100 -2.67 -7.67 7.37
C GLY A 100 -1.63 -8.71 7.80
N THR A 101 -0.95 -9.31 6.82
CA THR A 101 0.08 -10.33 7.06
C THR A 101 1.50 -9.77 7.18
N SER A 102 1.64 -8.44 7.29
CA SER A 102 2.93 -7.74 7.43
C SER A 102 3.07 -7.10 8.81
N LYS A 103 4.31 -6.94 9.27
CA LYS A 103 4.65 -6.09 10.43
C LYS A 103 5.44 -4.88 9.93
N GLY A 104 5.11 -3.71 10.45
CA GLY A 104 5.82 -2.48 10.12
C GLY A 104 6.01 -1.58 11.32
N ILE A 105 7.00 -0.70 11.24
CA ILE A 105 7.27 0.33 12.23
C ILE A 105 6.62 1.63 11.74
N PHE A 106 5.73 2.17 12.56
CA PHE A 106 4.94 3.35 12.29
C PHE A 106 5.51 4.53 13.06
N PHE A 107 5.66 5.64 12.34
CA PHE A 107 6.12 6.92 12.86
C PHE A 107 5.14 8.02 12.49
N LEU A 108 5.01 9.02 13.36
CA LEU A 108 4.54 10.32 12.91
C LEU A 108 5.63 10.97 12.06
N TYR A 109 5.25 11.68 11.00
CA TYR A 109 6.19 12.41 10.16
C TYR A 109 7.09 13.34 10.98
N ASP A 110 6.49 14.08 11.92
CA ASP A 110 7.18 15.10 12.72
C ASP A 110 8.14 14.50 13.78
N ASP A 111 8.11 13.17 13.99
CA ASP A 111 9.07 12.45 14.84
C ASP A 111 10.36 12.06 14.09
N LEU A 112 10.40 12.22 12.77
CA LEU A 112 11.56 11.91 11.92
C LEU A 112 12.17 13.18 11.30
N PRO A 113 13.43 13.14 10.82
CA PRO A 113 14.00 14.26 10.08
C PRO A 113 13.18 14.65 8.84
N ASP A 114 13.04 15.97 8.60
CA ASP A 114 12.39 16.52 7.41
C ASP A 114 13.18 16.19 6.14
N CYS A 115 14.52 16.22 6.21
CA CYS A 115 15.40 15.89 5.10
C CYS A 115 15.31 14.39 4.77
N PRO A 116 14.91 14.01 3.54
CA PRO A 116 14.77 12.59 3.16
C PRO A 116 16.07 11.78 3.33
N LYS A 117 17.23 12.37 3.01
CA LYS A 117 18.52 11.67 3.18
C LYS A 117 18.84 11.36 4.64
N LEU A 118 18.59 12.31 5.55
CA LEU A 118 18.79 12.10 6.99
C LEU A 118 17.75 11.13 7.55
N ARG A 119 16.52 11.20 7.05
CA ARG A 119 15.45 10.27 7.40
C ARG A 119 15.82 8.84 7.04
N ASP A 120 16.36 8.60 5.86
CA ASP A 120 16.79 7.26 5.44
C ASP A 120 17.92 6.72 6.31
N ILE A 121 18.86 7.57 6.72
CA ILE A 121 19.92 7.20 7.68
C ILE A 121 19.30 6.77 9.00
N VAL A 122 18.35 7.54 9.53
CA VAL A 122 17.63 7.24 10.79
C VAL A 122 16.83 5.95 10.68
N ILE A 123 16.07 5.77 9.60
CA ILE A 123 15.25 4.58 9.38
C ILE A 123 16.14 3.35 9.29
N LYS A 124 17.21 3.37 8.50
CA LYS A 124 18.13 2.22 8.40
C LYS A 124 18.72 1.83 9.74
N ASP A 125 19.13 2.82 10.54
CA ASP A 125 19.65 2.59 11.88
C ASP A 125 18.62 1.90 12.79
N ILE A 126 17.37 2.39 12.79
CA ILE A 126 16.26 1.83 13.57
C ILE A 126 15.98 0.38 13.17
N PHE A 127 16.02 0.07 11.88
CA PHE A 127 15.79 -1.28 11.37
C PHE A 127 16.99 -2.20 11.58
N GLY A 128 18.18 -1.67 11.88
CA GLY A 128 19.41 -2.45 11.96
C GLY A 128 19.98 -2.80 10.57
N SER A 129 19.52 -2.13 9.52
CA SER A 129 20.03 -2.32 8.16
C SER A 129 21.39 -1.61 7.99
N PRO A 130 22.33 -2.18 7.18
CA PRO A 130 22.12 -3.23 6.18
C PRO A 130 22.31 -4.67 6.69
N ASP A 131 22.40 -4.95 8.00
CA ASP A 131 22.63 -6.31 8.51
C ASP A 131 21.57 -7.31 7.99
N MET A 132 22.03 -8.43 7.43
CA MET A 132 21.17 -9.52 6.94
C MET A 132 20.25 -10.07 8.04
N ARG A 133 20.66 -9.96 9.30
CA ARG A 133 19.89 -10.43 10.46
C ARG A 133 19.10 -9.33 11.13
N GLN A 134 19.36 -8.06 10.81
CA GLN A 134 18.81 -6.89 11.48
C GLN A 134 18.89 -6.97 13.01
N ILE A 135 19.93 -7.63 13.56
CA ILE A 135 19.98 -8.02 14.98
C ILE A 135 20.14 -6.82 15.92
N ASP A 136 20.75 -5.76 15.41
CA ASP A 136 21.00 -4.50 16.11
C ASP A 136 19.98 -3.43 15.66
N GLY A 137 18.71 -3.82 15.61
CA GLY A 137 17.57 -3.01 15.21
C GLY A 137 16.23 -3.71 15.44
N LEU A 138 15.14 -3.07 15.02
CA LEU A 138 13.77 -3.59 15.13
C LEU A 138 13.30 -4.36 13.89
N GLY A 139 14.10 -4.40 12.82
CA GLY A 139 13.78 -5.16 11.62
C GLY A 139 13.75 -6.67 11.90
N GLY A 140 12.91 -7.40 11.16
CA GLY A 140 12.74 -8.85 11.37
C GLY A 140 13.48 -9.74 10.38
N ALA A 141 14.41 -9.20 9.58
CA ALA A 141 15.19 -9.92 8.57
C ALA A 141 14.33 -10.66 7.53
N ASP A 142 13.16 -10.11 7.21
CA ASP A 142 12.25 -10.62 6.20
C ASP A 142 11.54 -9.46 5.50
N VAL A 143 11.29 -9.57 4.19
CA VAL A 143 10.61 -8.53 3.40
C VAL A 143 9.22 -8.18 3.96
N LEU A 144 8.56 -9.07 4.69
CA LEU A 144 7.27 -8.85 5.36
C LEU A 144 7.37 -8.09 6.68
N THR A 145 8.58 -7.94 7.23
CA THR A 145 8.84 -7.36 8.56
C THR A 145 9.85 -6.21 8.56
N SER A 146 10.48 -5.91 7.42
CA SER A 146 11.37 -4.77 7.22
C SER A 146 10.65 -3.62 6.48
N LYS A 147 9.58 -3.08 7.09
CA LYS A 147 8.66 -2.12 6.48
C LYS A 147 8.42 -0.91 7.38
N VAL A 148 8.52 0.30 6.84
CA VAL A 148 8.24 1.55 7.57
C VAL A 148 6.98 2.23 7.03
N ALA A 149 6.20 2.82 7.94
CA ALA A 149 5.04 3.66 7.62
C ALA A 149 5.20 5.01 8.31
N ILE A 150 5.19 6.09 7.52
CA ILE A 150 5.33 7.45 8.03
C ILE A 150 4.02 8.18 7.78
N ILE A 151 3.34 8.59 8.85
CA ILE A 151 1.98 9.11 8.81
C ILE A 151 1.95 10.55 9.31
N SER A 152 1.15 11.40 8.68
CA SER A 152 0.86 12.74 9.17
C SER A 152 -0.60 13.10 8.90
N LYS A 153 -1.11 14.14 9.60
CA LYS A 153 -2.30 14.84 9.09
C LYS A 153 -2.04 15.28 7.66
N ARG A 154 -3.09 15.32 6.84
CA ARG A 154 -2.99 15.71 5.43
C ARG A 154 -2.22 17.02 5.29
N ARG A 155 -1.00 16.96 4.75
CA ARG A 155 -0.18 18.11 4.40
C ARG A 155 -0.61 18.52 3.00
N ILE A 156 -1.69 19.30 2.90
CA ILE A 156 -2.04 19.95 1.63
C ILE A 156 -0.89 20.91 1.32
N ASN A 157 0.09 20.45 0.54
CA ASN A 157 1.15 21.34 0.13
C ASN A 157 0.54 22.40 -0.79
N ASN A 158 0.75 23.65 -0.41
CA ASN A 158 0.88 24.80 -1.31
C ASN A 158 2.03 24.56 -2.32
N TYR A 159 1.95 23.48 -3.10
CA TYR A 159 2.94 23.17 -4.15
C TYR A 159 2.83 24.14 -5.35
N ASN A 160 1.87 25.09 -5.29
CA ASN A 160 1.65 26.17 -6.26
C ASN A 160 1.90 27.59 -5.70
N ASN A 161 2.72 27.78 -4.65
CA ASN A 161 3.14 29.13 -4.22
C ASN A 161 4.54 29.55 -4.74
N ASN A 162 4.98 28.98 -5.87
CA ASN A 162 6.08 29.55 -6.65
C ASN A 162 5.52 30.09 -7.98
N SER A 163 4.62 31.07 -7.88
CA SER A 163 4.02 31.81 -8.99
C SER A 163 5.01 32.82 -9.60
N ASN A 164 6.16 32.34 -10.07
CA ASN A 164 7.05 33.10 -10.96
C ASN A 164 7.31 32.36 -12.28
N ASP A 165 6.70 31.18 -12.48
CA ASP A 165 6.75 30.46 -13.76
C ASP A 165 5.37 30.53 -14.44
N ASN A 166 5.14 31.61 -15.18
CA ASN A 166 3.88 31.89 -15.88
C ASN A 166 3.67 31.04 -17.15
N ASN A 167 4.41 29.93 -17.33
CA ASN A 167 4.45 29.19 -18.60
C ASN A 167 4.13 27.69 -18.48
N ASN A 168 3.56 27.20 -17.38
CA ASN A 168 3.12 25.81 -17.27
C ASN A 168 1.62 25.71 -17.01
N ASP A 169 0.84 25.56 -18.09
CA ASP A 169 -0.59 25.24 -18.08
C ASP A 169 -0.91 23.78 -17.63
N ASP A 170 0.03 23.09 -16.96
CA ASP A 170 -0.14 21.73 -16.42
C ASP A 170 -0.64 21.71 -14.97
N HIS A 171 -1.39 22.73 -14.55
CA HIS A 171 -1.97 22.81 -13.21
C HIS A 171 -3.35 22.14 -13.11
N ASN A 172 -3.40 20.83 -13.35
CA ASN A 172 -4.52 19.99 -12.90
C ASN A 172 -4.19 19.36 -11.54
N CYS A 173 -3.88 20.19 -10.53
CA CYS A 173 -3.74 19.75 -9.15
C CYS A 173 -5.15 19.54 -8.57
N THR A 174 -5.76 18.40 -8.89
CA THR A 174 -7.00 17.98 -8.23
C THR A 174 -6.72 17.89 -6.73
N ILE A 175 -7.27 18.81 -5.94
CA ILE A 175 -7.24 18.69 -4.47
C ILE A 175 -8.00 17.42 -4.13
N VAL A 176 -7.26 16.34 -3.84
CA VAL A 176 -7.86 15.07 -3.46
C VAL A 176 -8.18 15.11 -1.97
N PHE A 177 -9.46 14.98 -1.63
CA PHE A 177 -9.94 14.94 -0.24
C PHE A 177 -9.41 13.68 0.47
N ALA A 178 -8.50 13.87 1.42
CA ALA A 178 -7.93 12.83 2.27
C ALA A 178 -7.77 13.33 3.71
N ASP A 179 -7.80 12.42 4.68
CA ASP A 179 -7.69 12.73 6.11
C ASP A 179 -6.23 12.71 6.59
N VAL A 180 -5.43 11.76 6.08
CA VAL A 180 -4.01 11.58 6.43
C VAL A 180 -3.14 11.31 5.22
N ASP A 181 -1.86 11.65 5.34
CA ASP A 181 -0.81 11.24 4.43
C ASP A 181 -0.12 9.98 4.94
N TYR A 182 0.17 9.06 4.02
CA TYR A 182 0.87 7.81 4.28
C TYR A 182 2.01 7.63 3.28
N LEU A 183 3.24 7.65 3.79
CA LEU A 183 4.43 7.29 3.05
C LEU A 183 4.91 5.90 3.50
N PHE A 184 4.90 4.94 2.58
CA PHE A 184 5.44 3.60 2.77
C PHE A 184 6.92 3.56 2.38
N GLY A 185 7.74 2.85 3.14
CA GLY A 185 9.10 2.50 2.74
C GLY A 185 9.39 1.01 2.95
N GLN A 186 9.94 0.36 1.92
CA GLN A 186 10.54 -0.97 2.05
C GLN A 186 12.02 -0.80 2.43
N VAL A 187 12.43 -1.27 3.61
CA VAL A 187 13.81 -1.13 4.07
C VAL A 187 14.60 -2.35 3.63
N GLU A 188 15.60 -2.15 2.76
CA GLU A 188 16.51 -3.21 2.31
C GLU A 188 17.41 -3.68 3.47
N PHE A 189 17.73 -4.98 3.49
CA PHE A 189 18.64 -5.61 4.45
C PHE A 189 19.46 -6.69 3.73
N GLY A 190 20.61 -7.04 4.28
CA GLY A 190 21.51 -8.04 3.71
C GLY A 190 22.26 -7.59 2.45
N SER A 191 22.32 -6.28 2.17
CA SER A 191 23.16 -5.73 1.10
C SER A 191 24.57 -5.42 1.59
N ASP A 192 25.56 -5.56 0.71
CA ASP A 192 26.94 -5.15 1.00
C ASP A 192 26.98 -3.62 1.22
N ASP A 193 27.68 -3.22 2.28
CA ASP A 193 27.55 -1.96 3.03
C ASP A 193 27.54 -0.67 2.17
N GLU A 194 26.79 0.34 2.66
CA GLU A 194 26.44 1.66 2.06
C GLU A 194 25.25 1.74 1.07
N ASN A 195 24.99 0.72 0.24
CA ASN A 195 23.92 0.78 -0.78
C ASN A 195 22.54 0.29 -0.32
N SER A 196 22.34 -0.09 0.95
CA SER A 196 20.98 -0.34 1.47
C SER A 196 20.16 0.95 1.35
N ARG A 197 19.00 0.83 0.69
CA ARG A 197 18.05 1.91 0.48
C ARG A 197 16.78 1.67 1.27
N VAL A 198 16.06 2.77 1.48
CA VAL A 198 14.63 2.71 1.77
C VAL A 198 13.92 2.97 0.45
N LEU A 199 13.18 1.98 -0.04
CA LEU A 199 12.51 2.04 -1.33
C LEU A 199 11.09 2.60 -1.14
N TYR A 200 10.80 3.73 -1.80
CA TYR A 200 9.55 4.50 -1.66
C TYR A 200 8.69 4.51 -2.93
N ASP A 201 8.99 3.67 -3.92
CA ASP A 201 8.41 3.72 -5.27
C ASP A 201 7.09 2.95 -5.42
N VAL A 202 6.62 2.30 -4.35
CA VAL A 202 5.40 1.48 -4.35
C VAL A 202 4.56 1.70 -3.10
N ASN A 203 3.29 1.32 -3.17
CA ASN A 203 2.43 1.20 -1.99
C ASN A 203 2.55 -0.21 -1.37
N CYS A 204 2.18 -0.35 -0.10
CA CYS A 204 1.99 -1.64 0.55
C CYS A 204 0.56 -1.78 1.11
N GLY A 205 -0.25 -2.61 0.44
CA GLY A 205 -1.65 -2.82 0.81
C GLY A 205 -1.87 -3.55 2.14
N ASN A 206 -0.86 -4.26 2.65
CA ASN A 206 -0.94 -4.88 3.98
C ASN A 206 -0.69 -3.84 5.07
N ILE A 207 0.36 -3.02 4.92
CA ILE A 207 0.69 -1.96 5.89
C ILE A 207 -0.37 -0.86 5.90
N SER A 208 -1.03 -0.56 4.77
CA SER A 208 -2.14 0.39 4.74
C SER A 208 -3.32 0.02 5.66
N ALA A 209 -3.49 -1.27 5.98
CA ALA A 209 -4.49 -1.72 6.96
C ALA A 209 -4.17 -1.23 8.38
N GLY A 210 -2.91 -0.96 8.72
CA GLY A 210 -2.54 -0.37 10.00
C GLY A 210 -2.73 1.14 10.08
N VAL A 211 -2.78 1.83 8.94
CA VAL A 211 -2.76 3.30 8.89
C VAL A 211 -4.02 3.93 9.49
N GLY A 212 -5.20 3.40 9.16
CA GLY A 212 -6.47 3.89 9.71
C GLY A 212 -6.52 3.80 11.24
N PRO A 213 -6.34 2.61 11.84
CA PRO A 213 -6.23 2.43 13.28
C PRO A 213 -5.18 3.36 13.91
N TYR A 214 -3.96 3.39 13.36
CA TYR A 214 -2.88 4.24 13.86
C TYR A 214 -3.25 5.72 13.87
N ALA A 215 -3.87 6.21 12.80
CA ALA A 215 -4.28 7.61 12.68
C ALA A 215 -5.33 8.01 13.72
N ILE A 216 -6.26 7.11 14.07
CA ILE A 216 -7.24 7.35 15.13
C ILE A 216 -6.56 7.35 16.51
N GLU A 217 -5.72 6.35 16.78
CA GLU A 217 -5.06 6.18 18.08
C GLU A 217 -4.05 7.29 18.39
N GLU A 218 -3.31 7.77 17.39
CA GLU A 218 -2.38 8.90 17.54
C GLU A 218 -3.07 10.28 17.45
N GLY A 219 -4.40 10.32 17.33
CA GLY A 219 -5.17 11.56 17.32
C GLY A 219 -5.00 12.42 16.06
N LEU A 220 -4.65 11.80 14.93
CA LEU A 220 -4.67 12.46 13.62
C LEU A 220 -6.10 12.67 13.12
N ILE A 221 -7.00 11.77 13.51
CA ILE A 221 -8.42 11.77 13.17
C ILE A 221 -9.24 11.80 14.45
N GLU A 222 -10.12 12.80 14.56
CA GLU A 222 -11.07 12.89 15.66
C GLU A 222 -12.29 12.02 15.35
N VAL A 223 -12.65 11.14 16.29
CA VAL A 223 -13.80 10.23 16.16
C VAL A 223 -14.89 10.68 17.11
N ASN A 224 -16.06 10.99 16.58
CA ASN A 224 -17.23 11.41 17.33
C ASN A 224 -18.53 10.84 16.73
N ASP A 225 -19.66 11.11 17.37
CA ASP A 225 -20.95 10.54 16.99
C ASP A 225 -21.44 11.00 15.59
N GLU A 226 -20.89 12.08 15.05
CA GLU A 226 -21.23 12.60 13.71
C GLU A 226 -20.33 12.03 12.60
N THR A 227 -19.14 11.52 12.94
CA THR A 227 -18.15 11.01 11.97
C THR A 227 -18.20 9.49 11.80
N VAL A 228 -18.77 8.77 12.76
CA VAL A 228 -18.94 7.31 12.70
C VAL A 228 -20.17 6.95 11.88
N THR A 229 -20.03 5.91 11.07
CA THR A 229 -21.15 5.31 10.33
C THR A 229 -21.64 4.09 11.09
N ALA A 230 -22.93 4.05 11.43
CA ALA A 230 -23.57 2.84 11.91
C ALA A 230 -23.75 1.85 10.76
N THR A 231 -23.29 0.62 10.94
CA THR A 231 -23.58 -0.49 10.04
C THR A 231 -25.03 -0.91 10.26
N ALA A 232 -25.82 -0.99 9.19
CA ALA A 232 -27.17 -1.53 9.29
C ALA A 232 -27.07 -2.99 9.75
N ALA A 233 -27.40 -3.25 11.00
CA ALA A 233 -27.62 -4.61 11.48
C ALA A 233 -28.74 -5.21 10.62
N THR A 234 -28.41 -6.17 9.76
CA THR A 234 -29.36 -7.22 9.47
C THR A 234 -29.64 -7.88 10.80
N ALA A 235 -30.76 -7.55 11.42
CA ALA A 235 -31.34 -8.31 12.52
C ALA A 235 -31.73 -9.69 11.97
N THR A 236 -30.77 -10.59 11.84
CA THR A 236 -31.05 -12.02 11.75
C THR A 236 -31.11 -12.52 13.19
N ASN A 237 -32.24 -13.11 13.57
CA ASN A 237 -32.48 -13.70 14.90
C ASN A 237 -31.70 -15.01 15.12
N ASP A 238 -30.53 -15.15 14.51
CA ASP A 238 -29.72 -16.36 14.61
C ASP A 238 -28.43 -16.02 15.34
N ASP A 239 -28.10 -16.85 16.34
CA ASP A 239 -26.86 -16.90 17.12
C ASP A 239 -25.64 -17.21 16.22
N ASP A 240 -25.43 -16.44 15.16
CA ASP A 240 -24.24 -16.52 14.31
C ASP A 240 -23.21 -15.48 14.76
N ASP A 241 -22.04 -15.97 15.15
CA ASP A 241 -20.93 -15.29 15.82
C ASP A 241 -20.15 -14.34 14.89
N THR A 242 -20.87 -13.66 14.00
CA THR A 242 -20.39 -12.53 13.20
C THR A 242 -20.95 -11.24 13.77
N THR A 243 -20.56 -10.90 15.00
CA THR A 243 -20.84 -9.60 15.63
C THR A 243 -20.21 -8.46 14.81
N ARG A 244 -20.88 -8.07 13.72
CA ARG A 244 -20.51 -6.94 12.87
C ARG A 244 -20.59 -5.68 13.71
N TYR A 245 -19.43 -5.13 14.02
CA TYR A 245 -19.25 -3.95 14.86
C TYR A 245 -20.22 -2.84 14.47
N ASN A 246 -20.96 -2.33 15.45
CA ASN A 246 -22.07 -1.41 15.22
C ASN A 246 -21.65 -0.05 14.62
N TYR A 247 -20.35 0.27 14.62
CA TYR A 247 -19.84 1.56 14.14
C TYR A 247 -18.49 1.42 13.45
N HIS A 248 -18.33 2.14 12.35
CA HIS A 248 -17.07 2.27 11.61
C HIS A 248 -16.69 3.73 11.42
N GLN A 249 -15.42 4.06 11.62
CA GLN A 249 -14.85 5.34 11.22
C GLN A 249 -14.20 5.20 9.85
N LYS A 250 -14.71 5.94 8.87
CA LYS A 250 -14.09 6.03 7.54
C LYS A 250 -12.84 6.89 7.62
N VAL A 251 -11.73 6.38 7.12
CA VAL A 251 -10.42 7.06 7.06
C VAL A 251 -9.92 7.05 5.62
N ARG A 252 -9.82 8.23 5.00
CA ARG A 252 -9.27 8.42 3.66
C ARG A 252 -7.77 8.68 3.76
N ILE A 253 -7.00 7.76 3.22
CA ILE A 253 -5.55 7.73 3.29
C ILE A 253 -5.00 8.13 1.93
N TYR A 254 -4.29 9.26 1.87
CA TYR A 254 -3.51 9.62 0.71
C TYR A 254 -2.17 8.90 0.76
N ASN A 255 -1.96 7.94 -0.15
CA ASN A 255 -0.67 7.29 -0.27
C ASN A 255 0.30 8.17 -1.08
N VAL A 256 1.31 8.69 -0.42
CA VAL A 256 2.30 9.62 -0.99
C VAL A 256 3.15 8.95 -2.07
N ASN A 257 3.39 7.64 -1.97
CA ASN A 257 4.19 6.90 -2.95
C ASN A 257 3.55 6.89 -4.34
N THR A 258 2.23 6.73 -4.38
CA THR A 258 1.48 6.48 -5.63
C THR A 258 0.52 7.58 -6.01
N ASN A 259 0.36 8.60 -5.16
CA ASN A 259 -0.63 9.68 -5.30
C ASN A 259 -2.08 9.20 -5.37
N LYS A 260 -2.37 8.02 -4.79
CA LYS A 260 -3.69 7.38 -4.82
C LYS A 260 -4.38 7.42 -3.46
N ILE A 261 -5.71 7.34 -3.46
CA ILE A 261 -6.52 7.30 -2.24
C ILE A 261 -6.90 5.86 -1.91
N ILE A 262 -6.61 5.49 -0.67
CA ILE A 262 -7.06 4.26 -0.04
C ILE A 262 -8.09 4.64 1.02
N VAL A 263 -9.14 3.86 1.19
CA VAL A 263 -10.14 4.12 2.22
C VAL A 263 -10.18 2.94 3.18
N ALA A 264 -10.03 3.21 4.48
CA ALA A 264 -10.17 2.21 5.53
C ALA A 264 -11.45 2.48 6.34
N GLU A 265 -12.26 1.46 6.59
CA GLU A 265 -13.44 1.58 7.46
C GLU A 265 -13.17 0.93 8.81
N VAL A 266 -12.57 1.70 9.71
CA VAL A 266 -12.02 1.21 10.97
C VAL A 266 -13.14 0.90 11.96
N PRO A 267 -13.27 -0.34 12.47
CA PRO A 267 -14.26 -0.66 13.48
C PRO A 267 -13.94 0.07 14.79
N VAL A 268 -14.94 0.75 15.35
CA VAL A 268 -14.79 1.56 16.57
C VAL A 268 -15.93 1.31 17.54
N GLN A 269 -15.66 1.49 18.83
CA GLN A 269 -16.68 1.43 19.88
C GLN A 269 -16.57 2.60 20.84
N LYS A 270 -17.72 3.00 21.39
CA LYS A 270 -17.81 4.04 22.41
C LYS A 270 -17.70 3.41 23.80
N VAL A 271 -16.68 3.81 24.56
CA VAL A 271 -16.45 3.35 25.93
C VAL A 271 -16.65 4.48 26.93
N ASN A 272 -17.30 4.16 28.06
CA ASN A 272 -17.50 5.10 29.15
C ASN A 272 -16.29 5.08 30.10
N ILE A 273 -15.66 6.23 30.32
CA ILE A 273 -14.59 6.39 31.30
C ILE A 273 -15.23 6.90 32.60
N GLN A 274 -15.16 6.07 33.64
CA GLN A 274 -15.41 6.50 35.01
C GLN A 274 -14.14 7.15 35.55
N GLN A 275 -14.17 8.45 35.82
CA GLN A 275 -13.08 9.09 36.54
C GLN A 275 -13.15 8.68 38.03
N GLN A 276 -12.22 7.85 38.49
CA GLN A 276 -12.01 7.69 39.94
C GLN A 276 -11.43 9.00 40.49
N SER A 277 -12.25 9.77 41.21
CA SER A 277 -11.75 10.88 41.99
C SER A 277 -10.95 10.33 43.17
N ASN A 278 -9.62 10.34 43.09
CA ASN A 278 -8.73 10.11 44.24
C ASN A 278 -8.73 11.32 45.20
N LYS A 279 -9.92 11.70 45.68
CA LYS A 279 -10.07 12.64 46.80
C LYS A 279 -11.07 12.05 47.79
N ALA A 280 -10.54 11.57 48.90
CA ALA A 280 -11.29 11.40 50.13
C ALA A 280 -11.70 12.79 50.63
N ASP A 281 -12.83 13.30 50.13
CA ASP A 281 -13.45 14.51 50.64
C ASP A 281 -14.94 14.22 50.83
N THR A 282 -15.29 13.79 52.05
CA THR A 282 -16.58 13.20 52.45
C THR A 282 -17.74 14.20 52.55
N THR A 283 -17.66 15.38 51.92
CA THR A 283 -18.66 16.45 52.16
C THR A 283 -19.28 17.09 50.92
N THR A 284 -18.98 16.62 49.71
CA THR A 284 -19.68 17.09 48.50
C THR A 284 -20.16 15.90 47.68
N ARG A 285 -21.45 15.88 47.31
CA ARG A 285 -22.00 15.00 46.27
C ARG A 285 -21.24 15.29 44.97
N ALA A 286 -20.13 14.58 44.76
CA ALA A 286 -19.37 14.66 43.53
C ALA A 286 -20.27 14.14 42.40
N SER A 287 -20.68 15.02 41.50
CA SER A 287 -21.27 14.62 40.23
C SER A 287 -20.24 13.74 39.52
N GLN A 288 -20.51 12.43 39.45
CA GLN A 288 -19.73 11.51 38.64
C GLN A 288 -19.89 11.94 37.18
N HIS A 289 -18.96 12.76 36.67
CA HIS A 289 -18.89 13.08 35.26
C HIS A 289 -18.35 11.85 34.52
N THR A 290 -19.24 11.02 34.00
CA THR A 290 -18.89 9.98 33.03
C THR A 290 -18.58 10.65 31.69
N THR A 291 -17.34 10.52 31.24
CA THR A 291 -16.93 10.96 29.89
C THR A 291 -16.81 9.74 28.99
N SER A 292 -17.46 9.75 27.82
CA SER A 292 -17.32 8.69 26.83
C SER A 292 -16.22 9.02 25.82
N ARG A 293 -15.51 8.01 25.30
CA ARG A 293 -14.59 8.16 24.16
C ARG A 293 -14.77 7.03 23.15
N TRP A 294 -14.45 7.29 21.90
CA TRP A 294 -14.35 6.26 20.88
C TRP A 294 -12.96 5.62 20.90
N ILE A 295 -12.90 4.30 20.72
CA ILE A 295 -11.66 3.52 20.60
C ILE A 295 -11.76 2.58 19.41
N VAL A 296 -10.61 2.24 18.82
CA VAL A 296 -10.49 1.21 17.79
C VAL A 296 -10.77 -0.16 18.39
N ILE A 297 -11.41 -1.04 17.63
CA ILE A 297 -11.62 -2.44 17.99
C ILE A 297 -10.58 -3.29 17.25
N GLU A 298 -9.76 -4.04 18.00
CA GLU A 298 -8.77 -4.95 17.44
C GLU A 298 -9.24 -6.42 17.48
N ASP A 299 -10.01 -6.80 18.50
CA ASP A 299 -10.47 -8.17 18.71
C ASP A 299 -11.75 -8.48 17.93
N GLY A 300 -11.84 -9.70 17.39
CA GLY A 300 -12.93 -10.13 16.53
C GLY A 300 -12.83 -11.58 16.08
N THR A 301 -13.81 -12.01 15.29
CA THR A 301 -13.90 -13.38 14.75
C THR A 301 -13.37 -13.50 13.32
N TYR A 302 -13.03 -12.39 12.66
CA TYR A 302 -12.53 -12.42 11.29
C TYR A 302 -11.10 -12.96 11.20
N GLN A 303 -10.89 -13.94 10.33
CA GLN A 303 -9.62 -14.60 10.10
C GLN A 303 -9.04 -14.22 8.75
N ILE A 304 -7.71 -14.14 8.67
CA ILE A 304 -6.99 -14.02 7.40
C ILE A 304 -5.85 -15.03 7.38
N ASP A 305 -5.67 -15.72 6.26
CA ASP A 305 -4.60 -16.70 6.15
C ASP A 305 -3.20 -16.06 6.26
N GLY A 306 -2.34 -16.74 7.01
CA GLY A 306 -1.02 -16.22 7.39
C GLY A 306 -0.99 -15.40 8.69
N VAL A 307 -2.12 -15.25 9.38
CA VAL A 307 -2.19 -14.66 10.73
C VAL A 307 -2.84 -15.65 11.70
N PRO A 308 -2.18 -16.01 12.81
CA PRO A 308 -2.80 -16.86 13.82
C PRO A 308 -3.98 -16.20 14.53
N GLY A 309 -5.06 -16.97 14.71
CA GLY A 309 -6.27 -16.52 15.41
C GLY A 309 -7.13 -15.57 14.57
N SER A 310 -8.00 -14.85 15.25
CA SER A 310 -8.96 -13.92 14.65
C SER A 310 -8.78 -12.50 15.18
N SER A 311 -9.33 -11.51 14.47
CA SER A 311 -9.30 -10.10 14.84
C SER A 311 -10.50 -9.38 14.23
N ALA A 312 -10.65 -8.09 14.50
CA ALA A 312 -11.71 -7.30 13.91
C ALA A 312 -11.58 -7.18 12.39
N TYR A 313 -12.71 -7.36 11.69
CA TYR A 313 -12.81 -7.13 10.26
C TYR A 313 -12.57 -5.66 9.92
N LEU A 314 -11.58 -5.41 9.08
CA LEU A 314 -11.19 -4.09 8.61
C LEU A 314 -11.20 -4.09 7.08
N PRO A 315 -12.26 -3.61 6.42
CA PRO A 315 -12.27 -3.49 4.97
C PRO A 315 -11.42 -2.29 4.53
N ILE A 316 -10.59 -2.54 3.51
CA ILE A 316 -9.76 -1.54 2.86
C ILE A 316 -10.16 -1.47 1.38
N ASP A 317 -10.45 -0.27 0.91
CA ASP A 317 -10.92 0.01 -0.45
C ASP A 317 -9.83 0.72 -1.27
N PHE A 318 -9.46 0.08 -2.38
CA PHE A 318 -8.48 0.51 -3.38
C PHE A 318 -9.13 0.97 -4.70
N SER A 319 -10.45 1.20 -4.73
CA SER A 319 -11.17 1.59 -5.96
C SER A 319 -10.62 2.88 -6.59
N ASN A 320 -10.09 3.79 -5.78
CA ASN A 320 -9.48 5.04 -6.22
C ASN A 320 -7.97 4.91 -6.52
N CYS A 321 -7.48 3.68 -6.70
CA CYS A 321 -6.06 3.38 -6.91
C CYS A 321 -5.73 2.89 -8.33
N VAL A 322 -6.47 3.32 -9.34
CA VAL A 322 -6.16 3.01 -10.75
C VAL A 322 -5.05 3.94 -11.25
N GLY A 323 -4.04 3.41 -11.93
CA GLY A 323 -3.02 4.24 -12.59
C GLY A 323 -3.24 4.36 -14.10
N THR A 324 -2.38 5.14 -14.75
CA THR A 324 -2.50 5.50 -16.18
C THR A 324 -1.68 4.61 -17.11
N LEU A 325 -1.10 3.52 -16.58
CA LEU A 325 -0.18 2.68 -17.31
C LEU A 325 -0.95 1.62 -18.11
N SER A 326 -0.92 1.71 -19.43
CA SER A 326 -1.38 0.65 -20.31
C SER A 326 -0.62 0.64 -21.63
N THR A 327 -0.42 -0.55 -22.17
CA THR A 327 -0.14 -0.79 -23.59
C THR A 327 -1.40 -0.63 -24.45
N SER A 328 -2.54 -0.31 -23.83
CA SER A 328 -3.91 -0.42 -24.35
C SER A 328 -4.37 -1.84 -24.70
N ASN A 329 -3.50 -2.83 -24.58
CA ASN A 329 -3.82 -4.24 -24.79
C ASN A 329 -4.21 -4.91 -23.47
N VAL A 330 -5.11 -5.89 -23.55
CA VAL A 330 -5.42 -6.76 -22.39
C VAL A 330 -4.33 -7.81 -22.15
N GLN A 331 -3.56 -8.11 -23.19
CA GLN A 331 -2.44 -9.05 -23.20
C GLN A 331 -1.39 -8.57 -24.20
N ASP A 332 -0.12 -8.66 -23.82
CA ASP A 332 1.04 -8.38 -24.65
C ASP A 332 1.95 -9.60 -24.69
N THR A 333 2.84 -9.66 -25.67
CA THR A 333 3.80 -10.76 -25.81
C THR A 333 5.21 -10.24 -25.62
N VAL A 334 6.01 -10.93 -24.79
CA VAL A 334 7.43 -10.63 -24.60
C VAL A 334 8.28 -11.85 -24.91
N ILE A 335 9.50 -11.61 -25.39
CA ILE A 335 10.44 -12.68 -25.77
C ILE A 335 11.58 -12.72 -24.74
N VAL A 336 11.76 -13.87 -24.10
CA VAL A 336 12.85 -14.12 -23.14
C VAL A 336 13.49 -15.46 -23.47
N ASP A 337 14.82 -15.48 -23.59
CA ASP A 337 15.60 -16.70 -23.88
C ASP A 337 15.02 -17.49 -25.08
N ASN A 338 14.62 -16.81 -26.16
CA ASN A 338 13.98 -17.35 -27.37
C ASN A 338 12.60 -18.00 -27.16
N HIS A 339 11.95 -17.77 -26.02
CA HIS A 339 10.59 -18.21 -25.75
C HIS A 339 9.67 -16.99 -25.68
N SER A 340 8.47 -17.17 -26.23
CA SER A 340 7.42 -16.16 -26.23
C SER A 340 6.55 -16.35 -24.99
N TYR A 341 6.30 -15.29 -24.25
CA TYR A 341 5.44 -15.28 -23.07
C TYR A 341 4.36 -14.24 -23.22
N ASP A 342 3.12 -14.65 -23.07
CA ASP A 342 2.01 -13.72 -23.02
C ASP A 342 1.79 -13.23 -21.58
N VAL A 343 1.63 -11.92 -21.44
CA VAL A 343 1.58 -11.21 -20.17
C VAL A 343 0.44 -10.19 -20.15
N SER A 344 -0.14 -9.95 -18.98
CA SER A 344 -1.10 -8.85 -18.77
C SER A 344 -0.55 -7.82 -17.79
N LEU A 345 -0.56 -6.56 -18.21
CA LEU A 345 0.00 -5.43 -17.48
C LEU A 345 -1.13 -4.63 -16.84
N ILE A 346 -1.25 -4.67 -15.51
CA ILE A 346 -2.38 -4.05 -14.79
C ILE A 346 -1.85 -3.11 -13.71
N ASP A 347 -2.33 -1.86 -13.71
CA ASP A 347 -2.00 -0.83 -12.71
C ASP A 347 -3.22 -0.48 -11.87
N VAL A 348 -3.48 -1.34 -10.88
CA VAL A 348 -4.49 -1.13 -9.83
C VAL A 348 -3.81 -1.35 -8.50
N ALA A 349 -3.88 -0.36 -7.60
CA ALA A 349 -3.09 -0.26 -6.39
C ALA A 349 -1.58 -0.13 -6.64
N ASN A 350 -0.93 -1.15 -7.22
CA ASN A 350 0.42 -1.11 -7.78
C ASN A 350 0.40 -1.63 -9.23
N PHE A 351 1.48 -1.36 -9.97
CA PHE A 351 1.71 -1.93 -11.28
C PHE A 351 2.20 -3.39 -11.19
N VAL A 352 1.48 -4.31 -11.83
CA VAL A 352 1.69 -5.75 -11.77
C VAL A 352 1.73 -6.36 -13.17
N VAL A 353 2.77 -7.16 -13.43
CA VAL A 353 2.86 -8.05 -14.60
C VAL A 353 2.29 -9.42 -14.22
N HIS A 354 1.29 -9.90 -14.97
CA HIS A 354 0.68 -11.21 -14.78
C HIS A 354 1.19 -12.19 -15.83
N ILE A 355 1.61 -13.38 -15.40
CA ILE A 355 2.13 -14.45 -16.25
C ILE A 355 1.34 -15.72 -15.96
N ASP A 356 0.98 -16.48 -17.00
CA ASP A 356 0.38 -17.80 -16.83
C ASP A 356 1.45 -18.81 -16.41
N GLY A 357 1.27 -19.45 -15.26
CA GLY A 357 2.18 -20.47 -14.75
C GLY A 357 2.33 -21.68 -15.67
N ARG A 358 1.32 -21.97 -16.51
CA ARG A 358 1.40 -23.07 -17.50
C ARG A 358 2.47 -22.82 -18.55
N GLN A 359 2.69 -21.55 -18.93
CA GLN A 359 3.79 -21.16 -19.84
C GLN A 359 5.17 -21.37 -19.19
N LEU A 360 5.21 -21.55 -17.87
CA LEU A 360 6.40 -21.80 -17.07
C LEU A 360 6.53 -23.28 -16.63
N GLY A 361 5.65 -24.15 -17.12
CA GLY A 361 5.63 -25.57 -16.80
C GLY A 361 4.96 -25.92 -15.46
N LEU A 362 4.18 -25.01 -14.87
CA LEU A 362 3.40 -25.29 -13.66
C LEU A 362 2.05 -25.92 -14.01
N VAL A 363 1.63 -26.87 -13.18
CA VAL A 363 0.41 -27.67 -13.34
C VAL A 363 -0.70 -27.20 -12.41
N GLY A 364 -0.36 -26.88 -11.15
CA GLY A 364 -1.26 -26.24 -10.19
C GLY A 364 -1.46 -26.99 -8.87
N ASN A 365 -0.99 -28.22 -8.73
CA ASN A 365 -1.04 -29.01 -7.50
C ASN A 365 0.30 -29.03 -6.73
N GLU A 366 1.34 -28.37 -7.24
CA GLU A 366 2.65 -28.37 -6.60
C GLU A 366 2.59 -27.71 -5.23
N SER A 367 3.38 -28.25 -4.30
CA SER A 367 3.50 -27.67 -2.96
C SER A 367 4.08 -26.26 -3.04
N SER A 368 3.60 -25.40 -2.14
CA SER A 368 4.01 -24.00 -2.14
C SER A 368 5.52 -23.83 -1.92
N ILE A 369 6.11 -24.70 -1.10
CA ILE A 369 7.56 -24.73 -0.84
C ILE A 369 8.34 -25.10 -2.11
N HIS A 370 7.84 -26.06 -2.90
CA HIS A 370 8.51 -26.48 -4.13
C HIS A 370 8.58 -25.33 -5.14
N ILE A 371 7.46 -24.65 -5.41
CA ILE A 371 7.41 -23.50 -6.31
C ILE A 371 8.34 -22.39 -5.81
N MET A 372 8.29 -22.07 -4.52
CA MET A 372 9.09 -20.99 -3.93
C MET A 372 10.61 -21.25 -4.02
N ASN A 373 11.04 -22.50 -3.90
CA ASN A 373 12.45 -22.88 -3.95
C ASN A 373 12.95 -23.16 -5.38
N ASN A 374 12.10 -23.05 -6.41
CA ASN A 374 12.52 -23.24 -7.79
C ASN A 374 13.26 -22.00 -8.31
N ILE A 375 14.58 -21.98 -8.10
CA ILE A 375 15.45 -20.86 -8.49
C ILE A 375 15.37 -20.57 -10.00
N GLN A 376 15.31 -21.61 -10.83
CA GLN A 376 15.28 -21.45 -12.29
C GLN A 376 13.99 -20.77 -12.76
N LEU A 377 12.85 -21.19 -12.22
CA LEU A 377 11.55 -20.55 -12.45
C LEU A 377 11.62 -19.05 -12.15
N TRP A 378 12.10 -18.68 -10.95
CA TRP A 378 12.13 -17.27 -10.53
C TRP A 378 13.18 -16.45 -11.28
N ASN A 379 14.26 -17.06 -11.77
CA ASN A 379 15.18 -16.41 -12.71
C ASN A 379 14.49 -16.04 -14.02
N THR A 380 13.71 -16.97 -14.60
CA THR A 380 12.93 -16.71 -15.81
C THR A 380 11.87 -15.64 -15.57
N VAL A 381 11.12 -15.73 -14.47
CA VAL A 381 10.11 -14.73 -14.09
C VAL A 381 10.70 -13.33 -13.95
N ARG A 382 11.91 -13.18 -13.39
CA ARG A 382 12.61 -11.89 -13.31
C ARG A 382 12.94 -11.31 -14.69
N LYS A 383 13.39 -12.15 -15.63
CA LYS A 383 13.65 -11.71 -17.00
C LYS A 383 12.36 -11.26 -17.71
N ILE A 384 11.28 -12.05 -17.58
CA ILE A 384 9.96 -11.69 -18.13
C ILE A 384 9.47 -10.38 -17.53
N ARG A 385 9.59 -10.21 -16.21
CA ARG A 385 9.25 -8.97 -15.51
C ARG A 385 9.96 -7.76 -16.13
N TYR A 386 11.26 -7.88 -16.36
CA TYR A 386 12.07 -6.81 -16.94
C TYR A 386 11.62 -6.46 -18.36
N GLU A 387 11.48 -7.47 -19.22
CA GLU A 387 11.04 -7.28 -20.62
C GLU A 387 9.63 -6.69 -20.71
N ALA A 388 8.69 -7.18 -19.90
CA ALA A 388 7.33 -6.65 -19.84
C ALA A 388 7.30 -5.22 -19.30
N ALA A 389 8.12 -4.91 -18.28
CA ALA A 389 8.16 -3.56 -17.72
C ALA A 389 8.59 -2.51 -18.75
N LYS A 390 9.52 -2.83 -19.65
CA LYS A 390 9.99 -1.92 -20.72
C LYS A 390 8.92 -1.53 -21.74
N LEU A 391 7.80 -2.26 -21.80
CA LEU A 391 6.68 -1.90 -22.68
C LEU A 391 5.98 -0.61 -22.23
N VAL A 392 6.07 -0.27 -20.93
CA VAL A 392 5.28 0.81 -20.33
C VAL A 392 6.12 1.76 -19.48
N LEU A 393 7.19 1.28 -18.86
CA LEU A 393 8.07 2.06 -17.98
C LEU A 393 9.35 2.48 -18.71
N LYS A 394 9.91 3.62 -18.29
CA LYS A 394 11.29 3.97 -18.58
C LYS A 394 12.22 3.05 -17.79
N GLU A 395 13.43 2.83 -18.29
CA GLU A 395 14.39 1.91 -17.68
C GLU A 395 14.72 2.28 -16.22
N ASP A 396 14.87 3.57 -15.92
CA ASP A 396 15.11 4.08 -14.56
C ASP A 396 13.93 3.86 -13.60
N ASP A 397 12.71 3.66 -14.11
CA ASP A 397 11.51 3.38 -13.31
C ASP A 397 11.34 1.87 -13.01
N ILE A 398 12.16 1.01 -13.62
CA ILE A 398 12.19 -0.43 -13.36
C ILE A 398 13.14 -0.68 -12.19
N THR A 399 12.56 -0.91 -11.02
CA THR A 399 13.29 -1.07 -9.76
C THR A 399 13.20 -2.50 -9.25
N LEU A 400 13.78 -2.73 -8.06
CA LEU A 400 13.64 -3.98 -7.30
C LEU A 400 12.18 -4.25 -6.86
N THR A 401 11.39 -3.20 -6.71
CA THR A 401 10.03 -3.21 -6.15
C THR A 401 8.96 -2.97 -7.21
N ARG A 402 9.31 -2.43 -8.38
CA ARG A 402 8.38 -2.06 -9.46
C ARG A 402 8.84 -2.60 -10.83
N PRO A 403 7.96 -3.25 -11.61
CA PRO A 403 6.64 -3.77 -11.22
C PRO A 403 6.75 -4.98 -10.29
N PHE A 404 5.62 -5.32 -9.69
CA PHE A 404 5.41 -6.63 -9.08
C PHE A 404 5.19 -7.67 -10.20
N THR A 405 5.40 -8.94 -9.90
CA THR A 405 5.07 -10.03 -10.83
C THR A 405 4.21 -11.07 -10.17
N SER A 406 3.05 -11.33 -10.76
CA SER A 406 2.09 -12.35 -10.34
C SER A 406 2.14 -13.51 -11.35
N VAL A 407 2.53 -14.68 -10.88
CA VAL A 407 2.38 -15.94 -11.63
C VAL A 407 1.03 -16.52 -11.22
N VAL A 408 0.09 -16.63 -12.16
CA VAL A 408 -1.26 -17.15 -11.96
C VAL A 408 -1.41 -18.48 -12.67
N PHE A 409 -2.06 -19.46 -12.07
CA PHE A 409 -2.28 -20.77 -12.68
C PHE A 409 -3.54 -21.44 -12.14
N PRO A 410 -4.08 -22.44 -12.85
CA PRO A 410 -5.36 -23.03 -12.48
C PRO A 410 -5.35 -23.61 -11.06
N PHE A 411 -6.51 -23.53 -10.41
CA PHE A 411 -6.76 -24.31 -9.21
C PHE A 411 -7.45 -25.62 -9.63
N LEU A 412 -6.77 -26.76 -9.44
CA LEU A 412 -7.30 -28.06 -9.82
C LEU A 412 -8.21 -28.62 -8.72
N GLN A 413 -9.45 -28.94 -9.08
CA GLN A 413 -10.40 -29.62 -8.20
C GLN A 413 -10.12 -31.14 -8.11
N HIS A 414 -10.67 -31.80 -7.09
CA HIS A 414 -10.49 -33.25 -6.90
C HIS A 414 -11.04 -34.02 -8.12
N GLY A 415 -10.28 -34.99 -8.65
CA GLY A 415 -10.70 -35.78 -9.82
C GLY A 415 -10.39 -35.16 -11.19
N GLN A 416 -9.80 -33.95 -11.24
CA GLN A 416 -9.28 -33.39 -12.49
C GLN A 416 -8.00 -34.16 -12.89
N GLN A 417 -8.03 -34.88 -14.01
CA GLN A 417 -6.89 -35.65 -14.56
C GLN A 417 -5.99 -34.76 -15.41
N HIS A 418 -4.71 -34.69 -15.07
CA HIS A 418 -3.63 -34.50 -16.03
C HIS A 418 -2.53 -35.51 -15.64
N ASP A 419 -2.34 -36.51 -16.52
CA ASP A 419 -1.37 -37.61 -16.46
C ASP A 419 -1.67 -38.79 -15.51
N GLU A 420 -2.05 -39.93 -16.11
CA GLU A 420 -2.37 -41.21 -15.44
C GLU A 420 -1.14 -41.93 -14.85
N GLU A 421 0.09 -41.47 -15.10
CA GLU A 421 1.32 -42.13 -14.61
C GLU A 421 1.79 -41.68 -13.21
N ALA A 422 1.20 -40.63 -12.63
CA ALA A 422 1.69 -40.00 -11.39
C ALA A 422 0.89 -40.32 -10.12
N GLY A 423 0.03 -41.35 -10.12
CA GLY A 423 -0.60 -41.87 -8.91
C GLY A 423 -1.49 -40.88 -8.14
N GLY A 424 -2.78 -40.84 -8.47
CA GLY A 424 -3.84 -40.26 -7.63
C GLY A 424 -4.00 -38.73 -7.72
N SER A 425 -5.09 -38.29 -8.37
CA SER A 425 -5.51 -36.88 -8.45
C SER A 425 -5.86 -36.35 -7.05
N LEU A 426 -4.92 -35.65 -6.44
CA LEU A 426 -5.11 -34.94 -5.18
C LEU A 426 -5.39 -33.46 -5.51
N GLY A 427 -6.61 -33.11 -5.92
CA GLY A 427 -7.03 -31.72 -6.16
C GLY A 427 -6.74 -30.80 -4.95
N GLY A 428 -6.49 -29.51 -5.17
CA GLY A 428 -5.95 -28.60 -4.15
C GLY A 428 -4.42 -28.57 -4.09
N TYR A 429 -3.85 -28.01 -3.02
CA TYR A 429 -2.39 -27.87 -2.87
C TYR A 429 -1.93 -27.84 -1.41
N GLU A 430 -0.64 -28.10 -1.19
CA GLU A 430 0.00 -27.96 0.12
C GLU A 430 0.51 -26.53 0.33
N SER A 431 0.08 -25.91 1.44
CA SER A 431 0.53 -24.59 1.87
C SER A 431 1.97 -24.61 2.38
N ILE A 432 2.56 -23.43 2.60
CA ILE A 432 3.88 -23.34 3.25
C ILE A 432 3.91 -23.84 4.70
N ARG A 433 2.73 -24.04 5.32
CA ARG A 433 2.58 -24.58 6.68
C ARG A 433 2.49 -26.11 6.70
N GLY A 434 2.38 -26.75 5.53
CA GLY A 434 2.10 -28.18 5.40
C GLY A 434 0.61 -28.52 5.37
N ASP A 435 -0.26 -27.56 5.68
CA ASP A 435 -1.71 -27.76 5.61
C ASP A 435 -2.16 -27.88 4.15
N ARG A 436 -3.10 -28.79 3.90
CA ARG A 436 -3.71 -28.99 2.58
C ARG A 436 -4.87 -28.03 2.37
N ILE A 437 -4.91 -27.39 1.21
CA ILE A 437 -5.92 -26.39 0.84
C ILE A 437 -6.74 -26.91 -0.33
N GLU A 438 -8.04 -27.07 -0.08
CA GLU A 438 -9.02 -27.57 -1.04
C GLU A 438 -10.23 -26.61 -1.12
N ASN A 439 -11.00 -26.72 -2.20
CA ASN A 439 -12.27 -25.97 -2.37
C ASN A 439 -13.44 -26.62 -1.63
N GLU A 440 -13.36 -27.91 -1.30
CA GLU A 440 -14.43 -28.65 -0.65
C GLU A 440 -14.24 -28.72 0.87
N ASN A 441 -15.21 -28.20 1.61
CA ASN A 441 -15.46 -28.62 2.98
C ASN A 441 -16.02 -30.05 2.95
N SER A 442 -15.16 -31.07 3.02
CA SER A 442 -15.58 -32.42 3.43
C SER A 442 -15.49 -32.57 4.95
N ASP A 443 -16.08 -31.61 5.68
CA ASP A 443 -16.50 -31.91 7.05
C ASP A 443 -17.70 -32.86 6.95
N ASN A 444 -17.42 -34.17 6.93
CA ASN A 444 -18.39 -35.26 7.11
C ASN A 444 -19.13 -35.20 8.47
N ASN A 445 -18.97 -34.11 9.23
CA ASN A 445 -19.53 -33.89 10.56
C ASN A 445 -20.63 -32.82 10.62
N GLY A 446 -21.18 -32.37 9.49
CA GLY A 446 -22.44 -31.60 9.47
C GLY A 446 -22.43 -30.27 10.23
N ASN A 447 -21.26 -29.75 10.61
CA ASN A 447 -21.12 -28.43 11.22
C ASN A 447 -20.96 -27.41 10.09
N SER A 448 -22.09 -26.93 9.57
CA SER A 448 -22.18 -25.90 8.53
C SER A 448 -21.88 -24.50 9.05
N GLY A 449 -20.75 -24.32 9.76
CA GLY A 449 -20.43 -23.07 10.47
C GLY A 449 -19.60 -22.05 9.69
N ASP A 450 -18.80 -22.45 8.70
CA ASP A 450 -17.98 -21.50 7.93
C ASP A 450 -17.70 -22.05 6.52
N ALA A 451 -18.61 -21.79 5.59
CA ALA A 451 -18.41 -22.14 4.19
C ALA A 451 -17.35 -21.21 3.58
N THR A 452 -16.09 -21.63 3.62
CA THR A 452 -14.99 -20.86 3.03
C THR A 452 -15.19 -20.70 1.52
N ALA A 453 -15.07 -19.47 1.01
CA ALA A 453 -15.28 -19.19 -0.40
C ALA A 453 -14.34 -20.05 -1.28
N PRO A 454 -14.83 -20.62 -2.41
CA PRO A 454 -14.02 -21.43 -3.30
C PRO A 454 -12.90 -20.57 -3.91
N ILE A 455 -11.74 -21.18 -4.11
CA ILE A 455 -10.59 -20.58 -4.79
C ILE A 455 -10.84 -20.61 -6.30
N ASP A 456 -10.70 -19.44 -6.93
CA ASP A 456 -10.87 -19.25 -8.37
C ASP A 456 -9.62 -19.65 -9.17
N PHE A 457 -8.44 -19.41 -8.62
CA PHE A 457 -7.13 -19.76 -9.21
C PHE A 457 -6.02 -19.64 -8.15
N ARG A 458 -4.88 -20.25 -8.41
CA ARG A 458 -3.68 -20.09 -7.58
C ARG A 458 -2.78 -18.98 -8.10
N SER A 459 -2.03 -18.35 -7.20
CA SER A 459 -1.11 -17.30 -7.58
C SER A 459 0.05 -17.09 -6.60
N PHE A 460 1.22 -16.77 -7.15
CA PHE A 460 2.44 -16.46 -6.43
C PHE A 460 2.97 -15.10 -6.89
N VAL A 461 3.45 -14.29 -5.94
CA VAL A 461 3.96 -12.95 -6.25
C VAL A 461 5.43 -12.82 -5.91
N LEU A 462 6.21 -12.33 -6.85
CA LEU A 462 7.59 -11.90 -6.63
C LEU A 462 7.62 -10.43 -6.18
N PHE A 463 8.31 -10.16 -5.07
CA PHE A 463 8.52 -8.82 -4.52
C PHE A 463 9.93 -8.71 -3.92
N CYS A 464 10.69 -7.68 -4.33
CA CYS A 464 12.11 -7.55 -3.99
C CYS A 464 12.93 -8.79 -4.32
N ASP A 465 12.69 -9.41 -5.49
CA ASP A 465 13.32 -10.68 -5.90
C ASP A 465 13.12 -11.89 -4.97
N HIS A 466 12.24 -11.75 -3.98
CA HIS A 466 11.79 -12.82 -3.09
C HIS A 466 10.34 -13.19 -3.37
N VAL A 467 10.03 -14.48 -3.26
CA VAL A 467 8.65 -14.95 -3.37
C VAL A 467 7.91 -14.59 -2.09
N HIS A 468 6.79 -13.88 -2.24
CA HIS A 468 5.99 -13.45 -1.13
C HIS A 468 5.30 -14.66 -0.47
N LYS A 469 5.49 -14.84 0.84
CA LYS A 469 5.00 -16.02 1.60
C LYS A 469 3.47 -16.09 1.75
N VAL A 470 2.79 -14.96 1.57
CA VAL A 470 1.32 -14.85 1.56
C VAL A 470 0.89 -14.21 0.24
N TYR A 471 0.23 -13.05 0.25
CA TYR A 471 0.01 -12.24 -0.95
C TYR A 471 0.03 -10.75 -0.61
N PRO A 472 0.68 -9.88 -1.41
CA PRO A 472 0.59 -8.44 -1.20
C PRO A 472 -0.83 -7.95 -1.48
N GLY A 473 -1.44 -7.19 -0.56
CA GLY A 473 -2.79 -6.65 -0.78
C GLY A 473 -2.92 -5.81 -2.06
N THR A 474 -1.90 -5.04 -2.43
CA THR A 474 -1.89 -4.24 -3.68
C THR A 474 -1.90 -5.13 -4.91
N ALA A 475 -1.04 -6.15 -4.96
CA ALA A 475 -1.04 -7.13 -6.04
C ALA A 475 -2.37 -7.89 -6.11
N GLY A 476 -2.97 -8.22 -4.97
CA GLY A 476 -4.27 -8.87 -4.90
C GLY A 476 -5.35 -8.08 -5.63
N ASN A 477 -5.45 -6.78 -5.36
CA ASN A 477 -6.44 -5.92 -6.02
C ASN A 477 -6.19 -5.82 -7.53
N ALA A 478 -4.93 -5.76 -7.98
CA ALA A 478 -4.59 -5.82 -9.40
C ALA A 478 -5.01 -7.14 -10.05
N THR A 479 -4.70 -8.27 -9.41
CA THR A 479 -5.03 -9.60 -9.93
C THR A 479 -6.54 -9.85 -9.93
N ALA A 480 -7.28 -9.39 -8.91
CA ALA A 480 -8.74 -9.47 -8.89
C ALA A 480 -9.40 -8.55 -9.93
N ALA A 481 -8.84 -7.38 -10.21
CA ALA A 481 -9.29 -6.52 -11.31
C ALA A 481 -9.04 -7.19 -12.67
N ALA A 482 -7.84 -7.75 -12.87
CA ALA A 482 -7.47 -8.48 -14.08
C ALA A 482 -8.44 -9.65 -14.34
N ALA A 483 -8.78 -10.43 -13.32
CA ALA A 483 -9.71 -11.55 -13.42
C ALA A 483 -11.08 -11.18 -14.01
N LEU A 484 -11.51 -9.91 -13.90
CA LEU A 484 -12.80 -9.43 -14.43
C LEU A 484 -12.68 -8.69 -15.78
N ILE A 485 -11.47 -8.61 -16.34
CA ILE A 485 -11.20 -8.02 -17.67
C ILE A 485 -10.99 -9.15 -18.67
N ASP A 486 -11.96 -9.33 -19.57
CA ASP A 486 -11.93 -10.39 -20.58
C ASP A 486 -10.72 -10.28 -21.52
N GLY A 487 -10.01 -11.41 -21.66
CA GLY A 487 -8.80 -11.55 -22.47
C GLY A 487 -7.51 -11.20 -21.75
N THR A 488 -7.55 -10.89 -20.44
CA THR A 488 -6.31 -10.89 -19.65
C THR A 488 -5.90 -12.31 -19.29
N VAL A 489 -4.60 -12.52 -19.07
CA VAL A 489 -4.02 -13.78 -18.61
C VAL A 489 -4.74 -14.33 -17.36
N VAL A 490 -5.09 -13.45 -16.41
CA VAL A 490 -5.76 -13.87 -15.17
C VAL A 490 -7.19 -14.33 -15.44
N ASN A 491 -7.92 -13.61 -16.30
CA ASN A 491 -9.27 -14.00 -16.70
C ASN A 491 -9.26 -15.35 -17.43
N ASP A 492 -8.29 -15.58 -18.33
CA ASP A 492 -8.15 -16.86 -19.06
C ASP A 492 -7.86 -18.04 -18.12
N VAL A 493 -6.97 -17.84 -17.14
CA VAL A 493 -6.67 -18.85 -16.11
C VAL A 493 -7.87 -19.12 -15.20
N MET A 494 -8.60 -18.07 -14.82
CA MET A 494 -9.83 -18.22 -14.02
C MET A 494 -10.91 -18.98 -14.79
N GLN A 495 -11.13 -18.63 -16.06
CA GLN A 495 -12.09 -19.32 -16.91
C GLN A 495 -11.73 -20.79 -17.13
N PHE A 496 -10.43 -21.09 -17.26
CA PHE A 496 -9.95 -22.47 -17.33
C PHE A 496 -10.30 -23.24 -16.05
N SER A 497 -10.11 -22.63 -14.88
CA SER A 497 -10.44 -23.24 -13.58
C SER A 497 -11.96 -23.42 -13.38
N SER A 498 -12.79 -22.58 -14.01
CA SER A 498 -14.25 -22.60 -13.87
C SER A 498 -14.99 -23.43 -14.92
N LYS A 499 -14.32 -23.93 -15.97
CA LYS A 499 -14.96 -24.69 -17.06
C LYS A 499 -15.71 -25.96 -16.61
N ASP A 500 -15.51 -26.38 -15.36
CA ASP A 500 -16.21 -27.51 -14.72
C ASP A 500 -17.13 -27.13 -13.54
N SER A 501 -17.31 -25.83 -13.24
CA SER A 501 -18.20 -25.35 -12.18
C SER A 501 -19.33 -24.49 -12.76
N SER A 502 -20.58 -24.87 -12.51
CA SER A 502 -21.80 -24.27 -13.08
C SER A 502 -22.16 -22.86 -12.55
N GLU A 503 -21.21 -22.06 -12.09
CA GLU A 503 -21.47 -20.70 -11.60
C GLU A 503 -21.42 -19.68 -12.74
N GLN A 504 -22.59 -19.27 -13.21
CA GLN A 504 -22.75 -18.14 -14.12
C GLN A 504 -22.43 -16.82 -13.39
N GLN A 505 -21.49 -16.06 -13.94
CA GLN A 505 -21.23 -14.69 -13.50
C GLN A 505 -22.49 -13.84 -13.73
N HIS A 506 -22.93 -13.06 -12.73
CA HIS A 506 -23.96 -12.04 -12.93
C HIS A 506 -23.37 -10.92 -13.80
N ILE A 507 -23.79 -10.88 -15.07
CA ILE A 507 -23.43 -9.84 -16.04
C ILE A 507 -24.66 -8.94 -16.20
N ASP A 508 -24.57 -7.71 -15.70
CA ASP A 508 -25.54 -6.66 -16.03
C ASP A 508 -25.05 -5.93 -17.29
N GLU A 509 -25.78 -6.10 -18.40
CA GLU A 509 -25.49 -5.49 -19.69
C GLU A 509 -26.52 -4.39 -20.02
N SER A 510 -26.03 -3.22 -20.45
CA SER A 510 -26.88 -2.14 -20.93
C SER A 510 -26.31 -1.53 -22.21
N THR A 511 -27.14 -1.41 -23.24
CA THR A 511 -26.72 -0.88 -24.55
C THR A 511 -27.45 0.42 -24.84
N ARG A 512 -26.71 1.46 -25.27
CA ARG A 512 -27.28 2.75 -25.69
C ARG A 512 -26.72 3.15 -27.05
N ILE A 513 -27.60 3.24 -28.04
CA ILE A 513 -27.26 3.70 -29.39
C ILE A 513 -27.49 5.22 -29.46
N THR A 514 -26.51 5.97 -29.96
CA THR A 514 -26.64 7.42 -30.21
C THR A 514 -26.29 7.73 -31.65
N THR A 515 -27.23 8.32 -32.38
CA THR A 515 -27.05 8.68 -33.79
C THR A 515 -26.88 10.19 -33.91
N THR A 516 -25.78 10.64 -34.54
CA THR A 516 -25.59 12.04 -34.93
C THR A 516 -25.59 12.11 -36.45
N ALA A 517 -26.01 13.25 -37.04
CA ALA A 517 -26.33 13.41 -38.47
C ALA A 517 -25.24 13.02 -39.50
N SER A 518 -24.04 12.59 -39.07
CA SER A 518 -22.94 12.14 -39.92
C SER A 518 -22.19 10.89 -39.41
N ARG A 519 -22.53 10.34 -38.23
CA ARG A 519 -21.89 9.14 -37.63
C ARG A 519 -22.84 8.41 -36.68
N MET A 520 -22.90 7.08 -36.81
CA MET A 520 -23.52 6.22 -35.80
C MET A 520 -22.46 5.84 -34.77
N THR A 521 -22.76 6.04 -33.49
CA THR A 521 -21.89 5.63 -32.39
C THR A 521 -22.70 4.76 -31.43
N GLU A 522 -22.34 3.50 -31.36
CA GLU A 522 -22.92 2.56 -30.40
C GLU A 522 -22.05 2.52 -29.15
N ILE A 523 -22.67 2.72 -27.98
CA ILE A 523 -22.01 2.62 -26.69
C ILE A 523 -22.69 1.53 -25.89
N SER A 524 -21.98 0.41 -25.68
CA SER A 524 -22.39 -0.65 -24.75
C SER A 524 -21.63 -0.53 -23.43
N ARG A 525 -22.30 -0.80 -22.31
CA ARG A 525 -21.70 -0.90 -20.98
C ARG A 525 -22.02 -2.25 -20.37
N ARG A 526 -20.97 -2.91 -19.89
CA ARG A 526 -21.05 -4.18 -19.15
C ARG A 526 -20.41 -4.02 -17.79
N THR A 527 -21.10 -4.43 -16.73
CA THR A 527 -20.53 -4.42 -15.38
C THR A 527 -20.36 -5.85 -14.89
N ARG A 528 -19.16 -6.20 -14.44
CA ARG A 528 -18.86 -7.47 -13.77
C ARG A 528 -18.51 -7.19 -12.32
N ASN A 529 -19.15 -7.92 -11.40
CA ASN A 529 -18.92 -7.83 -9.96
C ASN A 529 -18.76 -9.25 -9.40
N LYS A 530 -17.62 -9.53 -8.77
CA LYS A 530 -17.35 -10.84 -8.16
C LYS A 530 -16.43 -10.69 -6.94
N ILE A 531 -16.61 -11.58 -5.98
CA ILE A 531 -15.58 -11.83 -4.96
C ILE A 531 -14.59 -12.81 -5.57
N VAL A 532 -13.41 -12.34 -5.93
CA VAL A 532 -12.34 -13.16 -6.48
C VAL A 532 -11.49 -13.71 -5.35
N THR A 533 -11.36 -15.03 -5.26
CA THR A 533 -10.60 -15.72 -4.21
C THR A 533 -9.33 -16.32 -4.79
N ILE A 534 -8.19 -15.81 -4.33
CA ILE A 534 -6.85 -16.20 -4.79
C ILE A 534 -6.25 -17.21 -3.82
N GLY A 535 -5.85 -18.39 -4.33
CA GLY A 535 -5.07 -19.37 -3.58
C GLY A 535 -3.58 -19.00 -3.58
N HIS A 536 -3.08 -18.52 -2.44
CA HIS A 536 -1.70 -18.06 -2.28
C HIS A 536 -0.89 -19.03 -1.40
N PRO A 537 0.45 -18.92 -1.29
CA PRO A 537 1.28 -19.95 -0.63
C PRO A 537 0.86 -20.33 0.80
N SER A 538 0.26 -19.41 1.55
CA SER A 538 -0.22 -19.67 2.92
C SER A 538 -1.69 -20.06 3.07
N GLY A 539 -2.51 -20.06 2.02
CA GLY A 539 -3.97 -20.00 2.20
C GLY A 539 -4.74 -19.32 1.07
N ARG A 540 -5.87 -18.69 1.39
CA ARG A 540 -6.73 -17.98 0.44
C ARG A 540 -6.90 -16.51 0.82
N MET A 541 -7.18 -15.70 -0.20
CA MET A 541 -7.48 -14.29 -0.03
C MET A 541 -8.58 -13.86 -0.98
N SER A 542 -9.68 -13.33 -0.44
CA SER A 542 -10.84 -12.90 -1.21
C SER A 542 -10.90 -11.37 -1.34
N ILE A 543 -11.24 -10.91 -2.54
CA ILE A 543 -11.30 -9.49 -2.91
C ILE A 543 -12.58 -9.24 -3.68
N ARG A 544 -13.39 -8.30 -3.21
CA ARG A 544 -14.58 -7.86 -3.94
C ARG A 544 -14.16 -6.84 -5.01
N SER A 545 -14.26 -7.25 -6.27
CA SER A 545 -13.87 -6.44 -7.43
C SER A 545 -15.09 -6.15 -8.30
N GLU A 546 -15.18 -4.94 -8.84
CA GLU A 546 -16.21 -4.53 -9.79
C GLU A 546 -15.58 -3.71 -10.92
N ILE A 547 -15.71 -4.18 -12.15
CA ILE A 547 -15.21 -3.55 -13.37
C ILE A 547 -16.38 -3.22 -14.28
N GLU A 548 -16.42 -1.97 -14.74
CA GLU A 548 -17.29 -1.52 -15.83
C GLU A 548 -16.48 -1.43 -17.12
N GLU A 549 -16.91 -2.14 -18.15
CA GLU A 549 -16.38 -2.07 -19.50
C GLU A 549 -17.32 -1.22 -20.37
N THR A 550 -16.78 -0.16 -20.96
CA THR A 550 -17.47 0.65 -21.97
C THR A 550 -16.89 0.33 -23.34
N ILE A 551 -17.73 -0.16 -24.24
CA ILE A 551 -17.38 -0.46 -25.63
C ILE A 551 -17.97 0.64 -26.50
N THR A 552 -17.12 1.31 -27.27
CA THR A 552 -17.55 2.35 -28.23
C THR A 552 -17.22 1.90 -29.64
N THR A 553 -18.25 1.74 -30.46
CA THR A 553 -18.15 1.34 -31.86
C THR A 553 -18.52 2.53 -32.74
N VAL A 554 -17.60 2.94 -33.61
CA VAL A 554 -17.81 4.05 -34.56
C VAL A 554 -17.88 3.49 -35.98
N GLU A 555 -19.05 3.60 -36.60
CA GLU A 555 -19.23 3.29 -38.02
C GLU A 555 -19.00 4.54 -38.87
N LYS A 556 -18.06 4.47 -39.82
CA LYS A 556 -17.95 5.47 -40.89
C LYS A 556 -18.93 5.12 -42.02
N GLN A 557 -19.87 6.01 -42.29
CA GLN A 557 -20.66 5.95 -43.53
C GLN A 557 -19.84 6.58 -44.66
N THR A 558 -19.44 5.79 -45.65
CA THR A 558 -18.91 6.32 -46.92
C THR A 558 -20.09 6.83 -47.74
N ASN A 559 -20.13 8.14 -48.03
CA ASN A 559 -21.07 8.67 -49.02
C ASN A 559 -20.75 8.04 -50.38
N ILE A 560 -21.75 7.41 -50.99
CA ILE A 560 -21.68 7.02 -52.40
C ILE A 560 -21.98 8.29 -53.20
N ASP A 561 -20.94 8.89 -53.78
CA ASP A 561 -21.12 9.96 -54.77
C ASP A 561 -21.67 9.32 -56.05
N ASN A 562 -22.99 9.36 -56.22
CA ASN A 562 -23.64 9.06 -57.50
C ASN A 562 -23.53 10.28 -58.41
N ASP A 563 -22.34 10.56 -58.94
CA ASP A 563 -22.15 11.54 -60.01
C ASP A 563 -21.37 10.90 -61.16
N THR A 564 -22.12 10.35 -62.13
CA THR A 564 -21.91 10.49 -63.58
C THR A 564 -22.87 9.56 -64.33
N ALA A 565 -24.03 10.12 -64.70
CA ALA A 565 -24.78 9.62 -65.84
C ALA A 565 -24.07 10.13 -67.11
N ALA A 566 -23.46 9.22 -67.88
CA ALA A 566 -23.07 9.46 -69.27
C ALA A 566 -23.25 8.18 -70.09
N ASP A 567 -24.14 8.26 -71.07
CA ASP A 567 -24.46 7.26 -72.08
C ASP A 567 -23.21 6.65 -72.75
N ILE A 568 -23.05 5.32 -72.70
CA ILE A 568 -22.41 4.54 -73.80
C ILE A 568 -23.15 3.20 -73.99
N SER A 569 -23.36 2.89 -75.26
CA SER A 569 -24.22 1.90 -75.90
C SER A 569 -24.00 0.40 -75.60
N ILE A 570 -25.12 -0.32 -75.76
CA ILE A 570 -25.36 -1.76 -75.92
C ILE A 570 -24.19 -2.53 -76.56
N GLY A 571 -23.68 -3.55 -75.85
CA GLY A 571 -22.82 -4.60 -76.43
C GLY A 571 -22.05 -5.43 -75.40
N ALA A 572 -22.50 -6.68 -75.19
CA ALA A 572 -21.78 -7.82 -74.61
C ALA A 572 -21.46 -7.86 -73.09
N THR A 573 -21.96 -8.95 -72.47
CA THR A 573 -21.50 -9.60 -71.23
C THR A 573 -21.63 -8.80 -69.93
N ALA A 574 -22.70 -9.10 -69.16
CA ALA A 574 -22.84 -8.66 -67.77
C ALA A 574 -21.75 -9.32 -66.90
N ALA A 575 -20.66 -8.60 -66.66
CA ALA A 575 -19.76 -8.87 -65.56
C ALA A 575 -20.45 -8.43 -64.26
N VAL A 576 -20.68 -9.37 -63.35
CA VAL A 576 -21.11 -9.09 -61.98
C VAL A 576 -20.01 -8.26 -61.31
N THR A 577 -20.24 -6.97 -61.14
CA THR A 577 -19.35 -6.10 -60.36
C THR A 577 -19.65 -6.34 -58.88
N HIS A 578 -18.83 -7.16 -58.21
CA HIS A 578 -18.82 -7.22 -56.76
C HIS A 578 -18.37 -5.86 -56.22
N THR A 579 -19.32 -5.07 -55.74
CA THR A 579 -19.01 -3.86 -54.97
C THR A 579 -18.84 -4.29 -53.52
N THR A 580 -17.59 -4.48 -53.09
CA THR A 580 -17.27 -4.73 -51.68
C THR A 580 -17.25 -3.38 -50.96
N THR A 581 -18.31 -3.08 -50.21
CA THR A 581 -18.30 -1.95 -49.27
C THR A 581 -17.52 -2.39 -48.03
N THR A 582 -16.26 -1.97 -47.90
CA THR A 582 -15.52 -2.07 -46.64
C THR A 582 -15.94 -0.91 -45.75
N THR A 583 -16.77 -1.19 -44.75
CA THR A 583 -17.03 -0.27 -43.64
C THR A 583 -15.87 -0.35 -42.65
N ASP A 584 -15.06 0.71 -42.59
CA ASP A 584 -14.08 0.88 -41.50
C ASP A 584 -14.83 1.10 -40.19
N CYS A 585 -14.93 0.05 -39.37
CA CYS A 585 -15.50 0.09 -38.04
C CYS A 585 -14.37 0.13 -37.01
N ALA A 586 -14.31 1.18 -36.19
CA ALA A 586 -13.34 1.29 -35.10
C ALA A 586 -14.04 0.99 -33.77
N THR A 587 -13.63 -0.11 -33.11
CA THR A 587 -14.11 -0.49 -31.78
C THR A 587 -13.05 -0.16 -30.73
N SER A 588 -13.43 0.58 -29.69
CA SER A 588 -12.56 0.86 -28.54
C SER A 588 -13.19 0.32 -27.25
N ARG A 589 -12.35 -0.23 -26.37
CA ARG A 589 -12.75 -0.76 -25.06
C ARG A 589 -12.13 0.11 -23.97
N LYS A 590 -12.92 0.52 -22.98
CA LYS A 590 -12.46 1.27 -21.81
C LYS A 590 -12.93 0.57 -20.54
N PHE A 591 -12.00 0.27 -19.64
CA PHE A 591 -12.30 -0.34 -18.36
C PHE A 591 -12.26 0.70 -17.24
N THR A 592 -13.21 0.63 -16.31
CA THR A 592 -13.30 1.48 -15.14
C THR A 592 -13.45 0.61 -13.89
N LEU A 593 -12.53 0.74 -12.95
CA LEU A 593 -12.65 0.10 -11.63
C LEU A 593 -13.70 0.84 -10.80
N LYS A 594 -14.80 0.16 -10.48
CA LYS A 594 -15.87 0.71 -9.63
C LYS A 594 -15.68 0.34 -8.17
N ARG A 595 -15.21 -0.89 -7.91
CA ARG A 595 -14.99 -1.42 -6.56
C ARG A 595 -13.75 -2.29 -6.50
N SER A 596 -12.98 -2.16 -5.43
CA SER A 596 -11.82 -3.01 -5.12
C SER A 596 -11.61 -3.05 -3.62
N ILE A 597 -12.36 -3.91 -2.93
CA ILE A 597 -12.39 -3.97 -1.47
C ILE A 597 -11.83 -5.30 -0.98
N ILE A 598 -10.93 -5.22 -0.02
CA ILE A 598 -10.27 -6.36 0.58
C ILE A 598 -10.44 -6.36 2.10
N GLY A 599 -10.81 -7.52 2.65
CA GLY A 599 -10.87 -7.74 4.09
C GLY A 599 -9.47 -7.87 4.69
N ARG A 600 -9.22 -7.11 5.77
CA ARG A 600 -7.96 -7.13 6.51
C ARG A 600 -8.21 -7.10 8.01
N THR A 601 -7.11 -7.21 8.75
CA THR A 601 -7.05 -7.04 10.20
C THR A 601 -5.81 -6.23 10.54
N SER A 602 -5.83 -5.53 11.67
CA SER A 602 -4.66 -4.82 12.19
C SER A 602 -4.59 -4.92 13.70
N ARG A 603 -3.37 -4.86 14.25
CA ARG A 603 -3.14 -4.87 15.70
C ARG A 603 -1.86 -4.13 16.06
N ARG A 604 -1.92 -3.26 17.07
CA ARG A 604 -0.75 -2.65 17.73
C ARG A 604 -0.02 -3.73 18.54
N ILE A 605 1.25 -3.98 18.22
CA ILE A 605 2.07 -5.01 18.90
C ILE A 605 2.85 -4.40 20.06
N ALA A 606 3.49 -3.25 19.81
CA ALA A 606 4.30 -2.55 20.81
C ALA A 606 4.33 -1.05 20.50
N GLU A 607 4.51 -0.25 21.53
CA GLU A 607 4.74 1.19 21.43
C GLU A 607 5.84 1.60 22.42
N GLY A 608 6.56 2.66 22.11
CA GLY A 608 7.61 3.14 22.98
C GLY A 608 8.58 4.06 22.28
N TYR A 609 9.87 3.92 22.60
CA TYR A 609 10.94 4.70 21.99
C TYR A 609 12.05 3.78 21.46
N VAL A 610 12.47 4.03 20.22
CA VAL A 610 13.72 3.49 19.67
C VAL A 610 14.88 4.43 19.98
N TYR A 611 16.09 3.88 20.05
CA TYR A 611 17.31 4.62 20.31
C TYR A 611 18.23 4.55 19.10
N LEU A 612 18.74 5.70 18.68
CA LEU A 612 19.74 5.75 17.61
C LEU A 612 21.12 5.34 18.11
N LYS A 613 21.88 4.70 17.23
CA LYS A 613 23.26 4.32 17.52
C LYS A 613 24.11 5.58 17.69
N PRO A 614 25.11 5.56 18.59
CA PRO A 614 25.98 6.71 18.83
C PRO A 614 26.65 7.25 17.56
N ASP A 615 26.94 6.36 16.62
CA ASP A 615 27.60 6.70 15.36
C ASP A 615 26.65 7.44 14.41
N THR A 616 25.39 7.01 14.36
CA THR A 616 24.30 7.70 13.66
C THR A 616 24.09 9.10 14.24
N VAL A 617 24.04 9.22 15.57
CA VAL A 617 23.92 10.51 16.25
C VAL A 617 25.08 11.45 15.88
N ARG A 618 26.32 10.94 15.84
CA ARG A 618 27.49 11.73 15.41
C ARG A 618 27.36 12.18 13.95
N ARG A 619 26.90 11.32 13.03
CA ARG A 619 26.68 11.69 11.62
C ARG A 619 25.61 12.77 11.48
N LEU A 620 24.50 12.65 12.22
CA LEU A 620 23.42 13.63 12.22
C LEU A 620 23.86 15.00 12.75
N ASN A 621 24.73 15.05 13.77
CA ASN A 621 25.23 16.32 14.30
C ASN A 621 26.23 17.03 13.36
N ASN A 622 26.88 16.29 12.47
CA ASN A 622 27.88 16.81 11.54
C ASN A 622 27.30 17.27 10.20
N THR A 623 26.02 16.97 9.94
CA THR A 623 25.29 17.27 8.69
C THR A 623 24.29 18.38 8.97
#